data_AF-A0A7J3U4Y2-F1
#
_entry.id   AF-A0A7J3U4Y2-F1
#
_cell.length_a   1.000
_cell.length_b   1.000
_cell.length_c   1.000
_cell.angle_alpha   90.00
_cell.angle_beta   90.00
_cell.angle_gamma   90.00
#
_symmetry.space_group_name_H-M   'P 1'
#
loop_
_entity.id
_entity.type
_entity.pdbx_description
1 polymer ?
#
loop_
_entity_poly.entity_id
_entity_poly.type
_entity_poly.pdbx_seq_one_letter_code
_entity_poly.pdbx_strand_id
1 'polypeptide(L)'
;MKYSWVMDALSRTPLKTKARAAKHFLAGKNEYVPKRKTHADMDAVIKCALCPNMCKFDCPVLMAEKNDSVSPSGKMRLAYFIEGGYISSEDALEDMYACAGCDACEQWCPFDFSVGDLLKGVREDIAGMGKAPPAVMEIKERLEKKHVMYERNDASPDAGGKDVLYFMGCEVASHRRDIADSMVKIFDMLGENHSMLEDEWCCGSPFLTLGFTEEFKKFAEHNVKAIEESGCKTMVCNCPTCTHIFRD
;
A
#
# COMPACT_ATOMS: atom_id res chain seq x y z
N MET A 1 -16.51 32.31 9.18
CA MET A 1 -16.07 30.93 9.52
C MET A 1 -17.16 29.93 9.16
N LYS A 2 -16.80 28.81 8.51
CA LYS A 2 -17.67 27.71 8.04
C LYS A 2 -18.61 27.13 9.13
N TYR A 3 -18.30 27.37 10.40
CA TYR A 3 -19.03 26.85 11.57
C TYR A 3 -19.56 27.94 12.51
N SER A 4 -19.70 29.19 12.03
CA SER A 4 -20.20 30.32 12.86
C SER A 4 -21.60 30.07 13.44
N TRP A 5 -22.49 29.42 12.69
CA TRP A 5 -23.83 29.06 13.15
C TRP A 5 -23.82 28.03 14.29
N VAL A 6 -22.81 27.15 14.36
CA VAL A 6 -22.65 26.18 15.47
C VAL A 6 -22.38 26.92 16.77
N MET A 7 -21.56 27.96 16.71
CA MET A 7 -21.22 28.77 17.88
C MET A 7 -22.43 29.60 18.34
N ASP A 8 -23.22 30.15 17.42
CA ASP A 8 -24.49 30.83 17.75
C ASP A 8 -25.49 29.86 18.40
N ALA A 9 -25.67 28.66 17.82
CA ALA A 9 -26.52 27.62 18.41
C ALA A 9 -26.06 27.22 19.82
N LEU A 10 -24.76 27.00 20.02
CA LEU A 10 -24.20 26.66 21.33
C LEU A 10 -24.38 27.79 22.35
N SER A 11 -24.30 29.06 21.93
CA SER A 11 -24.44 30.22 22.81
C SER A 11 -25.78 30.25 23.57
N ARG A 12 -26.84 29.71 22.96
CA ARG A 12 -28.22 29.69 23.48
C ARG A 12 -28.53 28.44 24.31
N THR A 13 -27.58 27.51 24.45
CA THR A 13 -27.78 26.26 25.21
C THR A 13 -27.37 26.39 26.68
N PRO A 14 -27.89 25.52 27.58
CA PRO A 14 -27.47 25.47 28.97
C PRO A 14 -25.95 25.21 29.13
N LEU A 15 -25.37 25.68 30.24
CA LEU A 15 -23.94 25.55 30.52
C LEU A 15 -23.44 24.10 30.46
N LYS A 16 -24.25 23.13 30.92
CA LYS A 16 -23.94 21.70 30.85
C LYS A 16 -23.77 21.21 29.41
N THR A 17 -24.60 21.71 28.49
CA THR A 17 -24.53 21.38 27.06
C THR A 17 -23.30 21.99 26.42
N LYS A 18 -22.99 23.26 26.74
CA LYS A 18 -21.76 23.93 26.29
C LYS A 18 -20.50 23.18 26.75
N ALA A 19 -20.45 22.79 28.03
CA ALA A 19 -19.33 22.03 28.59
C ALA A 19 -19.17 20.66 27.91
N ARG A 20 -20.27 19.95 27.65
CA ARG A 20 -20.25 18.68 26.92
C ARG A 20 -19.77 18.85 25.48
N ALA A 21 -20.27 19.87 24.77
CA ALA A 21 -19.86 20.18 23.41
C ALA A 21 -18.37 20.53 23.33
N ALA A 22 -17.86 21.37 24.25
CA ALA A 22 -16.45 21.69 24.35
C ALA A 22 -15.61 20.44 24.63
N LYS A 23 -16.05 19.56 25.54
CA LYS A 23 -15.38 18.28 25.83
C LYS A 23 -15.30 17.39 24.59
N HIS A 24 -16.38 17.18 23.85
CA HIS A 24 -16.34 16.37 22.63
C HIS A 24 -15.57 17.05 21.49
N PHE A 25 -15.60 18.37 21.41
CA PHE A 25 -14.80 19.10 20.42
C PHE A 25 -13.29 18.95 20.67
N LEU A 26 -12.87 19.01 21.94
CA LEU A 26 -11.46 18.91 22.33
C LEU A 26 -10.95 17.47 22.43
N ALA A 27 -11.78 16.54 22.91
CA ALA A 27 -11.35 15.18 23.26
C ALA A 27 -12.19 14.07 22.59
N GLY A 28 -13.27 14.41 21.89
CA GLY A 28 -14.19 13.43 21.31
C GLY A 28 -13.57 12.61 20.18
N LYS A 29 -12.54 13.14 19.48
CA LYS A 29 -11.79 12.34 18.49
C LYS A 29 -11.22 11.05 19.10
N ASN A 30 -10.70 11.12 20.33
CA ASN A 30 -10.09 9.97 21.01
C ASN A 30 -11.13 8.97 21.56
N GLU A 31 -12.42 9.30 21.52
CA GLU A 31 -13.49 8.41 21.96
C GLU A 31 -13.82 7.35 20.90
N TYR A 32 -13.60 7.68 19.63
CA TYR A 32 -13.94 6.83 18.49
C TYR A 32 -12.73 6.13 17.88
N VAL A 33 -11.51 6.46 18.31
CA VAL A 33 -10.30 5.76 17.85
C VAL A 33 -10.04 4.56 18.76
N PRO A 34 -9.67 3.38 18.21
CA PRO A 34 -9.24 2.23 18.98
C PRO A 34 -8.19 2.60 20.04
N LYS A 35 -8.35 2.09 21.26
CA LYS A 35 -7.41 2.34 22.36
C LYS A 35 -6.10 1.56 22.24
N ARG A 36 -6.08 0.53 21.37
CA ARG A 36 -4.88 -0.26 21.09
C ARG A 36 -3.95 0.51 20.14
N LYS A 37 -2.67 0.18 20.18
CA LYS A 37 -1.72 0.63 19.14
C LYS A 37 -2.08 -0.11 17.84
N THR A 38 -2.21 0.65 16.76
CA THR A 38 -2.57 0.20 15.41
C THR A 38 -1.65 0.91 14.41
N HIS A 39 -1.34 0.26 13.29
CA HIS A 39 -0.64 0.83 12.15
C HIS A 39 -1.60 1.55 11.19
N ALA A 40 -2.90 1.26 11.26
CA ALA A 40 -3.91 1.95 10.48
C ALA A 40 -4.05 3.44 10.84
N ASP A 41 -4.14 4.31 9.83
CA ASP A 41 -4.53 5.71 10.04
C ASP A 41 -6.03 5.79 10.34
N MET A 42 -6.35 5.74 11.63
CA MET A 42 -7.73 5.71 12.09
C MET A 42 -8.51 6.99 11.79
N ASP A 43 -7.87 8.17 11.67
CA ASP A 43 -8.58 9.40 11.30
C ASP A 43 -9.02 9.32 9.83
N ALA A 44 -8.16 8.82 8.94
CA ALA A 44 -8.51 8.59 7.53
C ALA A 44 -9.52 7.45 7.33
N VAL A 45 -9.36 6.33 8.06
CA VAL A 45 -10.31 5.20 8.06
C VAL A 45 -11.71 5.68 8.45
N ILE A 46 -11.85 6.45 9.53
CA ILE A 46 -13.14 6.99 9.98
C ILE A 46 -13.73 7.95 8.94
N LYS A 47 -12.92 8.86 8.38
CA LYS A 47 -13.35 9.78 7.33
C LYS A 47 -13.89 9.03 6.10
N CYS A 48 -13.21 7.98 5.66
CA CYS A 48 -13.66 7.17 4.53
C CYS A 48 -14.92 6.36 4.86
N ALA A 49 -14.97 5.75 6.05
CA ALA A 49 -16.10 4.95 6.50
C ALA A 49 -17.42 5.77 6.56
N LEU A 50 -17.32 7.05 6.93
CA LEU A 50 -18.44 7.99 7.03
C LEU A 50 -18.65 8.84 5.77
N CYS A 51 -17.83 8.66 4.74
CA CYS A 51 -17.94 9.38 3.47
C CYS A 51 -19.30 9.09 2.80
N PRO A 52 -19.91 10.05 2.07
CA PRO A 52 -21.11 9.83 1.26
C PRO A 52 -20.89 8.92 0.03
N ASN A 53 -19.86 8.06 0.04
CA ASN A 53 -19.62 7.00 -0.93
C ASN A 53 -19.34 7.47 -2.36
N MET A 54 -18.74 8.65 -2.54
CA MET A 54 -18.55 9.28 -3.85
C MET A 54 -17.75 8.41 -4.84
N CYS A 55 -16.76 7.64 -4.37
CA CYS A 55 -15.89 6.83 -5.22
C CYS A 55 -16.45 5.45 -5.60
N LYS A 56 -17.62 5.04 -5.09
CA LYS A 56 -18.11 3.66 -5.24
C LYS A 56 -18.30 3.25 -6.70
N PHE A 57 -18.82 4.14 -7.53
CA PHE A 57 -19.12 3.83 -8.94
C PHE A 57 -17.87 3.53 -9.76
N ASP A 58 -16.70 4.00 -9.32
CA ASP A 58 -15.42 3.84 -10.00
C ASP A 58 -14.60 2.68 -9.44
N CYS A 59 -15.12 1.97 -8.43
CA CYS A 59 -14.43 0.83 -7.84
C CYS A 59 -14.69 -0.45 -8.66
N PRO A 60 -13.70 -0.99 -9.39
CA PRO A 60 -13.91 -2.18 -10.23
C PRO A 60 -14.26 -3.43 -9.41
N VAL A 61 -13.71 -3.53 -8.19
CA VAL A 61 -13.97 -4.66 -7.27
C VAL A 61 -15.43 -4.67 -6.84
N LEU A 62 -16.00 -3.50 -6.49
CA LEU A 62 -17.42 -3.41 -6.15
C LEU A 62 -18.31 -3.78 -7.35
N MET A 63 -17.93 -3.35 -8.55
CA MET A 63 -18.69 -3.64 -9.77
C MET A 63 -18.69 -5.13 -10.12
N ALA A 64 -17.58 -5.83 -9.86
CA ALA A 64 -17.44 -7.27 -10.07
C ALA A 64 -18.21 -8.08 -9.01
N GLU A 65 -17.93 -7.84 -7.73
CA GLU A 65 -18.45 -8.63 -6.61
C GLU A 65 -19.91 -8.30 -6.25
N LYS A 66 -20.36 -7.07 -6.54
CA LYS A 66 -21.68 -6.55 -6.17
C LYS A 66 -22.00 -6.68 -4.68
N ASN A 67 -20.97 -6.68 -3.84
CA ASN A 67 -21.03 -6.73 -2.39
C ASN A 67 -20.53 -5.41 -1.79
N ASP A 68 -21.34 -4.76 -0.95
CA ASP A 68 -20.95 -3.47 -0.38
C ASP A 68 -19.75 -3.57 0.56
N SER A 69 -19.50 -4.74 1.16
CA SER A 69 -18.37 -4.98 2.05
C SER A 69 -17.02 -4.75 1.37
N VAL A 70 -16.91 -5.03 0.07
CA VAL A 70 -15.68 -4.80 -0.72
C VAL A 70 -15.62 -3.41 -1.36
N SER A 71 -16.66 -2.58 -1.20
CA SER A 71 -16.63 -1.19 -1.65
C SER A 71 -15.58 -0.38 -0.88
N PRO A 72 -15.06 0.74 -1.43
CA PRO A 72 -14.03 1.54 -0.75
C PRO A 72 -14.43 1.94 0.67
N SER A 73 -15.62 2.54 0.83
CA SER A 73 -16.16 2.91 2.15
C SER A 73 -16.57 1.71 3.01
N GLY A 74 -17.04 0.63 2.38
CA GLY A 74 -17.47 -0.58 3.09
C GLY A 74 -16.29 -1.25 3.77
N LYS A 75 -15.18 -1.38 3.04
CA LYS A 75 -13.90 -1.85 3.59
C LYS A 75 -13.45 -1.00 4.76
N MET A 76 -13.57 0.33 4.67
CA MET A 76 -13.15 1.22 5.77
C MET A 76 -14.08 1.12 6.99
N ARG A 77 -15.37 0.82 6.81
CA ARG A 77 -16.26 0.49 7.93
C ARG A 77 -15.84 -0.82 8.60
N LEU A 78 -15.54 -1.85 7.80
CA LEU A 78 -15.05 -3.12 8.33
C LEU A 78 -13.70 -2.94 9.04
N ALA A 79 -12.76 -2.22 8.43
CA ALA A 79 -11.47 -1.87 9.03
C ALA A 79 -11.65 -1.19 10.37
N TYR A 80 -12.55 -0.20 10.49
CA TYR A 80 -12.88 0.41 11.78
C TYR A 80 -13.31 -0.60 12.84
N PHE A 81 -14.19 -1.53 12.49
CA PHE A 81 -14.67 -2.55 13.44
C PHE A 81 -13.62 -3.61 13.77
N ILE A 82 -12.78 -3.99 12.80
CA ILE A 82 -11.63 -4.89 12.99
C ILE A 82 -10.63 -4.22 13.94
N GLU A 83 -10.26 -2.97 13.67
CA GLU A 83 -9.32 -2.20 14.47
C GLU A 83 -9.83 -1.93 15.89
N GLY A 84 -11.14 -1.74 16.03
CA GLY A 84 -11.81 -1.62 17.33
C GLY A 84 -11.93 -2.94 18.10
N GLY A 85 -11.60 -4.09 17.49
CA GLY A 85 -11.75 -5.41 18.09
C GLY A 85 -13.20 -5.89 18.18
N TYR A 86 -14.11 -5.29 17.43
CA TYR A 86 -15.54 -5.63 17.42
C TYR A 86 -15.87 -6.78 16.47
N ILE A 87 -15.10 -6.95 15.40
CA ILE A 87 -15.30 -7.99 14.38
C ILE A 87 -13.97 -8.68 14.10
N SER A 88 -14.02 -10.00 13.89
CA SER A 88 -12.86 -10.77 13.44
C SER A 88 -13.26 -12.01 12.64
N SER A 89 -14.39 -11.94 11.91
CA SER A 89 -14.81 -13.02 11.02
C SER A 89 -13.87 -13.12 9.82
N GLU A 90 -13.68 -14.33 9.31
CA GLU A 90 -12.78 -14.62 8.18
C GLU A 90 -13.16 -13.77 6.94
N ASP A 91 -14.44 -13.77 6.54
CA ASP A 91 -14.92 -12.96 5.41
C ASP A 91 -14.55 -11.47 5.51
N ALA A 92 -14.65 -10.88 6.70
CA ALA A 92 -14.34 -9.46 6.90
C ALA A 92 -12.84 -9.16 6.78
N LEU A 93 -12.00 -10.13 7.17
CA LEU A 93 -10.56 -10.03 7.04
C LEU A 93 -10.13 -10.25 5.58
N GLU A 94 -10.73 -11.22 4.89
CA GLU A 94 -10.49 -11.48 3.46
C GLU A 94 -10.90 -10.28 2.58
N ASP A 95 -12.01 -9.62 2.90
CA ASP A 95 -12.45 -8.41 2.20
C ASP A 95 -11.40 -7.30 2.21
N MET A 96 -10.51 -7.24 3.23
CA MET A 96 -9.42 -6.27 3.26
C MET A 96 -8.38 -6.52 2.17
N TYR A 97 -8.28 -7.75 1.67
CA TYR A 97 -7.33 -8.15 0.62
C TYR A 97 -7.94 -8.10 -0.79
N ALA A 98 -9.25 -7.92 -0.93
CA ALA A 98 -9.92 -7.82 -2.23
C ALA A 98 -9.62 -6.52 -3.03
N CYS A 99 -8.93 -5.53 -2.44
CA CYS A 99 -8.62 -4.28 -3.14
C CYS A 99 -7.56 -4.49 -4.22
N ALA A 100 -7.86 -4.07 -5.45
CA ALA A 100 -6.95 -4.14 -6.60
C ALA A 100 -5.81 -3.10 -6.59
N GLY A 101 -5.84 -2.11 -5.67
CA GLY A 101 -4.78 -1.09 -5.58
C GLY A 101 -4.65 -0.19 -6.81
N CYS A 102 -5.78 0.14 -7.46
CA CYS A 102 -5.81 0.98 -8.67
C CYS A 102 -5.94 2.49 -8.40
N ASP A 103 -6.15 2.87 -7.14
CA ASP A 103 -6.28 4.27 -6.67
C ASP A 103 -7.36 5.13 -7.35
N ALA A 104 -8.26 4.52 -8.12
CA ALA A 104 -9.43 5.20 -8.71
C ALA A 104 -10.25 5.96 -7.64
N CYS A 105 -10.33 5.44 -6.42
CA CYS A 105 -11.03 6.11 -5.33
C CYS A 105 -10.43 7.44 -4.89
N GLU A 106 -9.12 7.63 -5.06
CA GLU A 106 -8.41 8.85 -4.65
C GLU A 106 -8.86 10.05 -5.49
N GLN A 107 -9.12 9.84 -6.79
CA GLN A 107 -9.59 10.87 -7.72
C GLN A 107 -10.90 11.54 -7.27
N TRP A 108 -11.72 10.82 -6.50
CA TRP A 108 -13.01 11.29 -5.99
C TRP A 108 -12.97 11.65 -4.50
N CYS A 109 -11.81 11.48 -3.85
CA CYS A 109 -11.68 11.61 -2.41
C CYS A 109 -11.53 13.10 -2.02
N PRO A 110 -12.47 13.69 -1.24
CA PRO A 110 -12.34 15.08 -0.80
C PRO A 110 -11.32 15.27 0.34
N PHE A 111 -10.61 14.21 0.71
CA PHE A 111 -9.66 14.17 1.82
C PHE A 111 -8.27 13.72 1.37
N ASP A 112 -8.04 13.58 0.06
CA ASP A 112 -6.73 13.32 -0.55
C ASP A 112 -6.02 12.08 -0.01
N PHE A 113 -6.74 10.95 0.06
CA PHE A 113 -6.15 9.64 0.38
C PHE A 113 -6.66 8.53 -0.57
N SER A 114 -5.80 7.53 -0.79
CA SER A 114 -6.19 6.27 -1.44
C SER A 114 -6.63 5.22 -0.42
N VAL A 115 -7.71 4.50 -0.72
CA VAL A 115 -8.10 3.31 0.06
C VAL A 115 -7.07 2.19 -0.06
N GLY A 116 -6.36 2.08 -1.19
CA GLY A 116 -5.25 1.13 -1.35
C GLY A 116 -4.15 1.36 -0.32
N ASP A 117 -3.80 2.62 -0.08
CA ASP A 117 -2.79 3.00 0.91
C ASP A 117 -3.28 2.82 2.34
N LEU A 118 -4.51 3.23 2.65
CA LEU A 118 -5.09 3.04 3.99
C LEU A 118 -5.12 1.56 4.39
N LEU A 119 -5.33 0.66 3.43
CA LEU A 119 -5.35 -0.78 3.67
C LEU A 119 -3.98 -1.34 4.07
N LYS A 120 -2.86 -0.69 3.75
CA LYS A 120 -1.51 -1.20 4.10
C LYS A 120 -1.37 -1.34 5.63
N GLY A 121 -1.71 -0.29 6.37
CA GLY A 121 -1.67 -0.31 7.85
C GLY A 121 -2.69 -1.27 8.47
N VAL A 122 -3.90 -1.34 7.91
CA VAL A 122 -4.94 -2.30 8.35
C VAL A 122 -4.47 -3.75 8.14
N ARG A 123 -3.89 -4.05 6.98
CA ARG A 123 -3.35 -5.38 6.65
C ARG A 123 -2.16 -5.73 7.53
N GLU A 124 -1.33 -4.75 7.90
CA GLU A 124 -0.22 -4.96 8.85
C GLU A 124 -0.73 -5.35 10.24
N ASP A 125 -1.77 -4.69 10.73
CA ASP A 125 -2.41 -5.09 11.99
C ASP A 125 -3.06 -6.48 11.89
N ILE A 126 -3.71 -6.82 10.76
CA ILE A 126 -4.27 -8.17 10.51
C ILE A 126 -3.19 -9.24 10.48
N ALA A 127 -2.08 -8.99 9.79
CA ALA A 127 -0.92 -9.88 9.75
C ALA A 127 -0.30 -10.04 11.14
N GLY A 128 -0.15 -8.95 11.90
CA GLY A 128 0.36 -8.98 13.28
C GLY A 128 -0.54 -9.75 14.26
N MET A 129 -1.84 -9.85 13.98
CA MET A 129 -2.77 -10.71 14.71
C MET A 129 -2.69 -12.20 14.30
N GLY A 130 -1.89 -12.55 13.29
CA GLY A 130 -1.81 -13.91 12.75
C GLY A 130 -3.07 -14.32 12.00
N LYS A 131 -3.83 -13.37 11.44
CA LYS A 131 -5.11 -13.62 10.76
C LYS A 131 -5.12 -13.22 9.28
N ALA A 132 -3.94 -13.07 8.68
CA ALA A 132 -3.85 -12.90 7.23
C ALA A 132 -4.37 -14.17 6.51
N PRO A 133 -5.07 -14.03 5.37
CA PRO A 133 -5.59 -15.19 4.64
C PRO A 133 -4.49 -16.17 4.21
N PRO A 134 -4.78 -17.49 4.11
CA PRO A 134 -3.78 -18.49 3.74
C PRO A 134 -3.04 -18.22 2.43
N ALA A 135 -3.75 -17.74 1.40
CA ALA A 135 -3.15 -17.38 0.11
C ALA A 135 -2.15 -16.22 0.22
N VAL A 136 -2.37 -15.29 1.15
CA VAL A 136 -1.47 -14.17 1.43
C VAL A 136 -0.19 -14.68 2.11
N MET A 137 -0.33 -15.62 3.04
CA MET A 137 0.80 -16.27 3.71
C MET A 137 1.65 -17.09 2.73
N GLU A 138 1.03 -17.80 1.78
CA GLU A 138 1.76 -18.54 0.74
C GLU A 138 2.63 -17.61 -0.11
N ILE A 139 2.11 -16.43 -0.49
CA ILE A 139 2.87 -15.42 -1.23
C ILE A 139 4.06 -14.93 -0.40
N LYS A 140 3.84 -14.64 0.89
CA LYS A 140 4.88 -14.21 1.82
C LYS A 140 6.01 -15.23 1.89
N GLU A 141 5.69 -16.48 2.20
CA GLU A 141 6.67 -17.56 2.38
C GLU A 141 7.46 -17.82 1.09
N ARG A 142 6.77 -17.82 -0.06
CA ARG A 142 7.42 -17.98 -1.36
C ARG A 142 8.40 -16.85 -1.63
N LEU A 143 8.00 -15.60 -1.38
CA LEU A 143 8.82 -14.43 -1.64
C LEU A 143 10.02 -14.36 -0.69
N GLU A 144 9.85 -14.68 0.59
CA GLU A 144 10.96 -14.78 1.55
C GLU A 144 11.96 -15.86 1.16
N LYS A 145 11.50 -16.99 0.64
CA LYS A 145 12.38 -18.11 0.27
C LYS A 145 13.11 -17.89 -1.06
N LYS A 146 12.42 -17.36 -2.06
CA LYS A 146 12.95 -17.22 -3.43
C LYS A 146 13.56 -15.84 -3.70
N HIS A 147 13.25 -14.84 -2.89
CA HIS A 147 13.56 -13.42 -3.09
C HIS A 147 12.98 -12.78 -4.36
N VAL A 148 12.27 -13.56 -5.19
CA VAL A 148 11.59 -13.13 -6.40
C VAL A 148 10.17 -13.67 -6.44
N MET A 149 9.27 -12.92 -7.07
CA MET A 149 7.86 -13.31 -7.20
C MET A 149 7.65 -14.49 -8.15
N TYR A 150 8.46 -14.54 -9.21
CA TYR A 150 8.43 -15.53 -10.28
C TYR A 150 9.84 -16.11 -10.48
N GLU A 151 9.94 -17.31 -11.07
CA GLU A 151 11.23 -17.96 -11.28
C GLU A 151 12.05 -17.22 -12.32
N ARG A 152 13.23 -16.73 -11.94
CA ARG A 152 14.16 -16.08 -12.88
C ARG A 152 14.77 -17.12 -13.82
N ASN A 153 14.83 -16.80 -15.10
CA ASN A 153 15.46 -17.63 -16.13
C ASN A 153 16.54 -16.85 -16.89
N ASP A 154 17.32 -16.01 -16.21
CA ASP A 154 18.38 -15.22 -16.83
C ASP A 154 19.77 -15.58 -16.28
N ALA A 155 20.78 -15.56 -17.16
CA ALA A 155 22.16 -15.46 -16.75
C ALA A 155 22.45 -13.96 -16.61
N SER A 156 22.64 -13.46 -15.38
CA SER A 156 22.89 -12.04 -15.15
C SER A 156 24.16 -11.62 -15.90
N PRO A 157 24.08 -10.75 -16.93
CA PRO A 157 25.22 -10.40 -17.74
C PRO A 157 25.78 -9.08 -17.22
N ASP A 158 26.93 -9.18 -16.56
CA ASP A 158 27.88 -8.10 -16.31
C ASP A 158 27.52 -7.16 -15.13
N ALA A 159 28.23 -7.39 -14.02
CA ALA A 159 28.06 -6.67 -12.77
C ALA A 159 29.01 -5.46 -12.65
N GLY A 160 28.42 -4.27 -12.50
CA GLY A 160 29.08 -3.10 -11.91
C GLY A 160 29.91 -2.20 -12.84
N GLY A 161 30.20 -0.99 -12.32
CA GLY A 161 31.19 -0.06 -12.89
C GLY A 161 30.72 0.80 -14.06
N LYS A 162 29.41 0.79 -14.38
CA LYS A 162 28.83 1.53 -15.51
C LYS A 162 27.91 2.66 -15.02
N ASP A 163 27.52 3.58 -15.91
CA ASP A 163 26.77 4.78 -15.52
C ASP A 163 25.29 4.50 -15.20
N VAL A 164 24.72 3.45 -15.84
CA VAL A 164 23.31 3.06 -15.72
C VAL A 164 23.15 1.68 -15.08
N LEU A 165 22.36 1.57 -14.02
CA LEU A 165 21.87 0.32 -13.47
C LEU A 165 20.52 -0.02 -14.10
N TYR A 166 20.45 -1.13 -14.82
CA TYR A 166 19.19 -1.65 -15.32
C TYR A 166 18.62 -2.66 -14.32
N PHE A 167 17.59 -2.24 -13.60
CA PHE A 167 16.80 -3.10 -12.71
C PHE A 167 15.70 -3.77 -13.54
N MET A 168 15.90 -5.04 -13.87
CA MET A 168 15.06 -5.78 -14.81
C MET A 168 13.66 -6.01 -14.22
N GLY A 169 13.60 -6.42 -12.95
CA GLY A 169 12.39 -6.74 -12.23
C GLY A 169 11.89 -8.16 -12.48
N CYS A 170 11.07 -8.65 -11.55
CA CYS A 170 10.67 -10.06 -11.48
C CYS A 170 9.88 -10.55 -12.71
N GLU A 171 8.97 -9.75 -13.26
CA GLU A 171 8.14 -10.19 -14.39
C GLU A 171 8.95 -10.28 -15.69
N VAL A 172 9.85 -9.33 -15.93
CA VAL A 172 10.69 -9.30 -17.13
C VAL A 172 11.71 -10.43 -17.09
N ALA A 173 12.34 -10.66 -15.94
CA ALA A 173 13.30 -11.73 -15.74
C ALA A 173 12.71 -13.14 -15.92
N SER A 174 11.41 -13.29 -15.65
CA SER A 174 10.72 -14.58 -15.70
C SER A 174 9.99 -14.85 -17.01
N HIS A 175 9.22 -13.88 -17.51
CA HIS A 175 8.24 -14.11 -18.58
C HIS A 175 8.44 -13.26 -19.82
N ARG A 176 9.17 -12.14 -19.73
CA ARG A 176 9.24 -11.12 -20.80
C ARG A 176 10.66 -10.70 -21.14
N ARG A 177 11.54 -11.68 -21.39
CA ARG A 177 12.94 -11.44 -21.80
C ARG A 177 13.06 -10.60 -23.07
N ASP A 178 12.06 -10.62 -23.94
CA ASP A 178 11.97 -9.74 -25.12
C ASP A 178 12.08 -8.24 -24.76
N ILE A 179 11.53 -7.85 -23.61
CA ILE A 179 11.65 -6.48 -23.09
C ILE A 179 13.08 -6.21 -22.64
N ALA A 180 13.72 -7.13 -21.92
CA ALA A 180 15.11 -6.98 -21.49
C ALA A 180 16.07 -6.87 -22.68
N ASP A 181 15.94 -7.75 -23.66
CA ASP A 181 16.77 -7.71 -24.88
C ASP A 181 16.59 -6.40 -25.64
N SER A 182 15.38 -5.85 -25.66
CA SER A 182 15.08 -4.56 -26.31
C SER A 182 15.70 -3.40 -25.54
N MET A 183 15.66 -3.41 -24.21
CA MET A 183 16.28 -2.40 -23.37
C MET A 183 17.80 -2.39 -23.52
N VAL A 184 18.46 -3.56 -23.52
CA VAL A 184 19.90 -3.68 -23.77
C VAL A 184 20.26 -3.07 -25.13
N LYS A 185 19.53 -3.39 -26.20
CA LYS A 185 19.73 -2.79 -27.52
C LYS A 185 19.58 -1.26 -27.51
N ILE A 186 18.62 -0.73 -26.76
CA ILE A 186 18.43 0.71 -26.61
C ILE A 186 19.65 1.35 -25.93
N PHE A 187 20.14 0.76 -24.84
CA PHE A 187 21.36 1.24 -24.18
C PHE A 187 22.56 1.22 -25.13
N ASP A 188 22.77 0.12 -25.86
CA ASP A 188 23.86 -0.02 -26.84
C ASP A 188 23.77 1.03 -27.95
N MET A 189 22.57 1.28 -28.49
CA MET A 189 22.33 2.28 -29.53
C MET A 189 22.56 3.71 -29.05
N LEU A 190 22.27 4.00 -27.78
CA LEU A 190 22.53 5.29 -27.16
C LEU A 190 24.00 5.45 -26.73
N GLY A 191 24.79 4.37 -26.76
CA GLY A 191 26.15 4.35 -26.23
C GLY A 191 26.22 4.45 -24.71
N GLU A 192 25.13 4.10 -24.02
CA GLU A 192 25.04 4.14 -22.57
C GLU A 192 25.68 2.89 -21.96
N ASN A 193 26.66 3.10 -21.09
CA ASN A 193 27.26 2.03 -20.31
C ASN A 193 26.24 1.57 -19.25
N HIS A 194 25.75 0.34 -19.37
CA HIS A 194 24.76 -0.25 -18.46
C HIS A 194 25.22 -1.55 -17.80
N SER A 195 24.82 -1.74 -16.54
CA SER A 195 25.07 -2.94 -15.74
C SER A 195 23.79 -3.46 -15.11
N MET A 196 23.79 -4.73 -14.71
CA MET A 196 22.69 -5.36 -13.97
C MET A 196 23.21 -5.87 -12.61
N LEU A 197 22.29 -6.15 -11.67
CA LEU A 197 22.66 -6.78 -10.40
C LEU A 197 22.82 -8.30 -10.58
N GLU A 198 23.85 -8.88 -9.99
CA GLU A 198 24.01 -10.35 -9.98
C GLU A 198 22.89 -11.03 -9.19
N ASP A 199 22.56 -10.49 -8.02
CA ASP A 199 21.51 -10.98 -7.13
C ASP A 199 20.38 -9.94 -6.98
N GLU A 200 19.62 -9.75 -8.06
CA GLU A 200 18.47 -8.85 -8.09
C GLU A 200 17.27 -9.46 -7.37
N TRP A 201 16.97 -8.95 -6.17
CA TRP A 201 15.75 -9.30 -5.44
C TRP A 201 14.56 -8.49 -5.96
N CYS A 202 13.35 -8.99 -5.70
CA CYS A 202 12.11 -8.24 -5.89
C CYS A 202 12.20 -6.88 -5.20
N CYS A 203 11.54 -5.86 -5.75
CA CYS A 203 11.43 -4.54 -5.11
C CYS A 203 10.69 -4.58 -3.76
N GLY A 204 10.02 -5.69 -3.43
CA GLY A 204 9.33 -5.88 -2.14
C GLY A 204 7.91 -5.33 -2.07
N SER A 205 7.40 -4.70 -3.15
CA SER A 205 6.02 -4.19 -3.22
C SER A 205 4.94 -5.16 -2.73
N PRO A 206 4.98 -6.48 -3.03
CA PRO A 206 4.01 -7.43 -2.49
C PRO A 206 3.98 -7.47 -0.96
N PHE A 207 5.13 -7.38 -0.27
CA PHE A 207 5.15 -7.33 1.18
C PHE A 207 4.47 -6.08 1.72
N LEU A 208 4.82 -4.91 1.20
CA LEU A 208 4.25 -3.64 1.63
C LEU A 208 2.73 -3.59 1.42
N THR A 209 2.26 -4.04 0.25
CA THR A 209 0.82 -4.03 -0.08
C THR A 209 0.02 -5.05 0.73
N LEU A 210 0.63 -6.16 1.16
CA LEU A 210 -0.02 -7.22 1.93
C LEU A 210 0.09 -7.04 3.45
N GLY A 211 0.78 -6.01 3.93
CA GLY A 211 0.93 -5.72 5.37
C GLY A 211 2.14 -6.38 6.04
N PHE A 212 3.17 -6.74 5.28
CA PHE A 212 4.40 -7.37 5.76
C PHE A 212 5.56 -6.36 5.77
N THR A 213 5.40 -5.29 6.56
CA THR A 213 6.33 -4.14 6.57
C THR A 213 7.75 -4.51 6.98
N GLU A 214 7.93 -5.47 7.90
CA GLU A 214 9.26 -5.89 8.34
C GLU A 214 10.00 -6.70 7.27
N GLU A 215 9.30 -7.55 6.54
CA GLU A 215 9.84 -8.27 5.37
C GLU A 215 10.18 -7.30 4.24
N PHE A 216 9.33 -6.30 4.00
CA PHE A 216 9.61 -5.23 3.04
C PHE A 216 10.92 -4.51 3.37
N LYS A 217 11.13 -4.11 4.64
CA LYS A 217 12.36 -3.44 5.06
C LYS A 217 13.62 -4.26 4.77
N LYS A 218 13.61 -5.57 5.03
CA LYS A 218 14.75 -6.46 4.72
C LYS A 218 15.09 -6.44 3.23
N PHE A 219 14.08 -6.49 2.37
CA PHE A 219 14.27 -6.44 0.91
C PHE A 219 14.75 -5.07 0.45
N ALA A 220 14.23 -4.00 1.05
CA ALA A 220 14.66 -2.64 0.76
C ALA A 220 16.14 -2.45 1.15
N GLU A 221 16.56 -2.91 2.33
CA GLU A 221 17.95 -2.84 2.81
C GLU A 221 18.91 -3.60 1.89
N HIS A 222 18.56 -4.82 1.49
CA HIS A 222 19.36 -5.60 0.51
C HIS A 222 19.50 -4.85 -0.81
N ASN A 223 18.38 -4.40 -1.38
CA ASN A 223 18.38 -3.74 -2.69
C ASN A 223 19.15 -2.42 -2.65
N VAL A 224 18.95 -1.58 -1.63
CA VAL A 224 19.70 -0.31 -1.48
C VAL A 224 21.19 -0.60 -1.45
N LYS A 225 21.62 -1.57 -0.64
CA LYS A 225 23.03 -1.96 -0.57
C LYS A 225 23.56 -2.43 -1.93
N ALA A 226 22.84 -3.32 -2.63
CA ALA A 226 23.27 -3.82 -3.93
C ALA A 226 23.33 -2.70 -5.00
N ILE A 227 22.38 -1.77 -4.97
CA ILE A 227 22.35 -0.60 -5.87
C ILE A 227 23.55 0.32 -5.57
N GLU A 228 23.84 0.61 -4.30
CA GLU A 228 24.98 1.44 -3.91
C GLU A 228 26.32 0.79 -4.29
N GLU A 229 26.47 -0.51 -4.03
CA GLU A 229 27.67 -1.28 -4.38
C GLU A 229 27.89 -1.38 -5.90
N SER A 230 26.84 -1.26 -6.71
CA SER A 230 26.96 -1.24 -8.17
C SER A 230 27.76 -0.04 -8.70
N GLY A 231 27.80 1.06 -7.94
CA GLY A 231 28.45 2.32 -8.32
C GLY A 231 27.74 3.10 -9.44
N CYS A 232 26.56 2.65 -9.89
CA CYS A 232 25.80 3.31 -10.95
C CYS A 232 25.17 4.63 -10.46
N LYS A 233 25.02 5.60 -11.37
CA LYS A 233 24.46 6.93 -11.03
C LYS A 233 22.98 7.04 -11.37
N THR A 234 22.53 6.27 -12.35
CA THR A 234 21.15 6.30 -12.85
C THR A 234 20.59 4.90 -12.79
N MET A 235 19.38 4.74 -12.24
CA MET A 235 18.66 3.47 -12.28
C MET A 235 17.51 3.55 -13.28
N VAL A 236 17.38 2.52 -14.11
CA VAL A 236 16.28 2.34 -15.06
C VAL A 236 15.52 1.07 -14.71
N CYS A 237 14.21 1.18 -14.53
CA CYS A 237 13.32 0.05 -14.30
C CYS A 237 12.26 -0.01 -15.41
N ASN A 238 11.87 -1.22 -15.82
CA ASN A 238 10.71 -1.39 -16.72
C ASN A 238 9.37 -1.36 -15.99
N CYS A 239 9.37 -1.83 -14.74
CA CYS A 239 8.16 -1.97 -13.96
C CYS A 239 7.86 -0.65 -13.24
N PRO A 240 6.71 0.00 -13.48
CA PRO A 240 6.35 1.26 -12.83
C PRO A 240 6.26 1.09 -11.30
N THR A 241 5.84 -0.08 -10.82
CA THR A 241 5.82 -0.39 -9.38
C THR A 241 7.22 -0.39 -8.79
N CYS A 242 8.22 -0.94 -9.49
CA CYS A 242 9.61 -0.90 -9.01
C CYS A 242 10.12 0.54 -8.96
N THR A 243 9.85 1.34 -9.99
CA THR A 243 10.21 2.76 -10.00
C THR A 243 9.60 3.52 -8.84
N HIS A 244 8.32 3.27 -8.52
CA HIS A 244 7.63 3.93 -7.41
C HIS A 244 8.24 3.54 -6.06
N ILE A 245 8.49 2.25 -5.83
CA ILE A 245 9.07 1.74 -4.58
C ILE A 245 10.49 2.25 -4.33
N PHE A 246 11.32 2.36 -5.37
CA PHE A 246 12.69 2.84 -5.20
C PHE A 246 12.81 4.36 -5.10
N ARG A 247 11.78 5.10 -5.52
CA ARG A 247 11.78 6.56 -5.50
C ARG A 247 11.29 7.12 -4.16
N ASP A 248 10.31 6.46 -3.56
CA ASP A 248 9.57 6.92 -2.38
C ASP A 248 10.15 6.33 -1.08
#